data_AF-A0AAJ5MBF3-F1
#
_entry.id   AF-A0AAJ5MBF3-F1
#
_cell.length_a   1.000
_cell.length_b   1.000
_cell.length_c   1.000
_cell.angle_alpha   90.00
_cell.angle_beta   90.00
_cell.angle_gamma   90.00
#
_symmetry.space_group_name_H-M   'P 1'
#
loop_
_entity.id
_entity.type
_entity.pdbx_description
1 polymer ?
#
loop_
_entity_poly.entity_id
_entity_poly.type
_entity_poly.pdbx_seq_one_letter_code
_entity_poly.pdbx_strand_id
1 'polypeptide(L)'
;MQKTLDWAALPPTAKLCLEVALTHGGLLKTEHGYISRTAAPETAQRFGAVVVATLMREGLATSDSVDERLVVLTESAIALSTLQHANTEVGS
;
A
#
# COMPACT_ATOMS: atom_id res chain seq x y z
N MET A 1 0.95 22.11 6.79
CA MET A 1 0.64 21.15 7.88
C MET A 1 1.14 19.78 7.46
N GLN A 2 2.24 19.31 8.04
CA GLN A 2 2.74 17.96 7.83
C GLN A 2 1.88 17.04 8.71
N LYS A 3 1.01 16.22 8.12
CA LYS A 3 0.29 15.19 8.88
C LYS A 3 1.31 14.14 9.28
N THR A 4 1.54 13.97 10.58
CA THR A 4 2.27 12.81 11.10
C THR A 4 1.39 11.60 10.85
N LEU A 5 1.72 10.82 9.83
CA LEU A 5 0.99 9.61 9.48
C LEU A 5 1.35 8.50 10.46
N ASP A 6 0.35 7.94 11.12
CA ASP A 6 0.52 6.85 12.09
C ASP A 6 0.02 5.54 11.49
N TRP A 7 0.88 4.51 11.56
CA TRP A 7 0.52 3.15 11.16
C TRP A 7 -0.71 2.67 11.93
N ALA A 8 -0.81 2.96 13.23
CA ALA A 8 -1.92 2.51 14.07
C ALA A 8 -3.29 2.99 13.55
N ALA A 9 -3.33 4.20 12.97
CA ALA A 9 -4.54 4.83 12.44
C ALA A 9 -5.04 4.23 11.11
N LEU A 10 -4.22 3.44 10.41
CA LEU A 10 -4.63 2.80 9.16
C LEU A 10 -5.63 1.65 9.44
N PRO A 11 -6.71 1.53 8.63
CA PRO A 11 -7.60 0.37 8.68
C PRO A 11 -6.83 -0.95 8.48
N PRO A 12 -7.24 -2.06 9.10
CA PRO A 12 -6.54 -3.35 8.97
C PRO A 12 -6.36 -3.81 7.51
N THR A 13 -7.38 -3.59 6.67
CA THR A 13 -7.33 -3.95 5.25
C THR A 13 -6.38 -3.05 4.45
N ALA A 14 -6.21 -1.78 4.85
CA ALA A 14 -5.26 -0.86 4.24
C ALA A 14 -3.81 -1.21 4.62
N LYS A 15 -3.58 -1.63 5.87
CA LYS A 15 -2.29 -2.16 6.34
C LYS A 15 -1.88 -3.38 5.50
N LEU A 16 -2.76 -4.38 5.40
CA LEU A 16 -2.50 -5.57 4.60
C LEU A 16 -2.27 -5.25 3.10
N CYS A 17 -3.06 -4.33 2.55
CA CYS A 17 -2.88 -3.86 1.17
C CYS A 17 -1.51 -3.21 0.96
N LEU A 18 -1.08 -2.39 1.91
CA LEU A 18 0.22 -1.73 1.88
C LEU A 18 1.37 -2.73 2.02
N GLU A 19 1.28 -3.70 2.93
CA GLU A 19 2.27 -4.77 3.10
C GLU A 19 2.44 -5.59 1.81
N VAL A 20 1.34 -6.04 1.22
CA VAL A 20 1.35 -6.79 -0.05
C VAL A 20 1.91 -5.92 -1.18
N ALA A 21 1.51 -4.65 -1.26
CA ALA A 21 2.05 -3.74 -2.25
C ALA A 21 3.57 -3.52 -2.09
N LEU A 22 4.07 -3.44 -0.85
CA LEU A 22 5.50 -3.29 -0.56
C LEU A 22 6.27 -4.53 -1.00
N THR A 23 5.75 -5.72 -0.70
CA THR A 23 6.36 -6.99 -1.12
C THR A 23 6.40 -7.14 -2.65
N HIS A 24 5.38 -6.66 -3.34
CA HIS A 24 5.22 -6.87 -4.79
C HIS A 24 5.57 -5.66 -5.66
N GLY A 25 6.11 -4.58 -5.09
CA GLY A 25 6.53 -3.39 -5.85
C GLY A 25 5.36 -2.58 -6.43
N GLY A 26 4.22 -2.57 -5.73
CA GLY A 26 3.02 -1.81 -6.07
C GLY A 26 1.79 -2.67 -6.34
N LEU A 27 0.75 -2.00 -6.85
CA LEU A 27 -0.52 -2.62 -7.22
C LEU A 27 -0.83 -2.36 -8.69
N LEU A 28 -1.61 -3.25 -9.28
CA LEU A 28 -2.17 -3.14 -10.62
C LEU A 28 -3.69 -3.10 -10.53
N LYS A 29 -4.30 -2.11 -11.18
CA LYS A 29 -5.74 -1.98 -11.34
C LYS A 29 -6.23 -2.96 -12.41
N THR A 30 -7.26 -3.70 -12.08
CA THR A 30 -7.96 -4.67 -12.93
C THR A 30 -9.46 -4.35 -12.95
N GLU A 31 -10.23 -5.09 -13.74
CA GLU A 31 -11.69 -5.00 -13.76
C GLU A 31 -12.33 -5.29 -12.38
N HIS A 32 -11.71 -6.17 -11.59
CA HIS A 32 -12.26 -6.65 -10.32
C HIS A 32 -11.61 -6.00 -9.09
N GLY A 33 -10.90 -4.88 -9.26
CA GLY A 33 -10.20 -4.17 -8.19
C GLY A 33 -8.68 -4.17 -8.40
N TYR A 34 -7.92 -4.18 -7.31
CA TYR A 34 -6.48 -4.02 -7.33
C TYR A 34 -5.79 -5.29 -6.85
N ILE A 35 -4.76 -5.72 -7.57
CA ILE A 35 -3.93 -6.87 -7.21
C ILE A 35 -2.47 -6.42 -7.06
N SER A 36 -1.63 -7.22 -6.40
CA SER A 36 -0.20 -6.99 -6.38
C SER A 36 0.39 -7.01 -7.79
N ARG A 37 1.31 -6.08 -8.07
CA ARG A 37 1.89 -5.87 -9.41
C ARG A 37 2.54 -7.12 -10.00
N THR A 38 3.22 -7.91 -9.16
CA THR A 38 3.97 -9.09 -9.60
C THR A 38 3.31 -10.43 -9.24
N ALA A 39 2.11 -10.41 -8.65
CA ALA A 39 1.40 -11.64 -8.30
C ALA A 39 0.62 -12.22 -9.48
N ALA A 40 0.52 -13.55 -9.52
CA ALA A 40 -0.32 -14.23 -10.49
C ALA A 40 -1.79 -13.83 -10.28
N PRO A 41 -2.52 -13.32 -11.30
CA PRO A 41 -3.87 -12.78 -11.13
C PRO A 41 -4.90 -13.75 -10.54
N GLU A 42 -4.67 -15.05 -10.72
CA GLU A 42 -5.55 -16.13 -10.26
C GLU A 42 -5.49 -16.31 -8.74
N THR A 43 -4.31 -16.14 -8.15
CA THR A 43 -4.03 -16.35 -6.72
C THR A 43 -3.80 -15.04 -5.97
N ALA A 44 -3.67 -13.92 -6.69
CA ALA A 44 -3.43 -12.62 -6.09
C ALA A 44 -4.60 -12.20 -5.19
N GLN A 45 -4.25 -11.72 -4.00
CA GLN A 45 -5.22 -11.06 -3.13
C GLN A 45 -5.77 -9.81 -3.83
N ARG A 46 -7.10 -9.69 -3.83
CA ARG A 46 -7.81 -8.56 -4.41
C ARG A 46 -8.16 -7.54 -3.35
N PHE A 47 -7.85 -6.28 -3.62
CA PHE A 47 -8.19 -5.14 -2.79
C PHE A 47 -9.22 -4.26 -3.50
N GLY A 48 -10.22 -3.81 -2.74
CA GLY A 48 -11.23 -2.89 -3.25
C GLY A 48 -10.67 -1.48 -3.46
N ALA A 49 -11.32 -0.71 -4.34
CA ALA A 49 -10.92 0.66 -4.65
C ALA A 49 -10.89 1.60 -3.45
N VAL A 50 -11.77 1.39 -2.46
CA VAL A 50 -11.81 2.19 -1.22
C VAL A 50 -10.53 2.07 -0.41
N VAL A 51 -9.93 0.87 -0.38
CA VAL A 51 -8.68 0.62 0.35
C VAL A 51 -7.53 1.36 -0.31
N VAL A 52 -7.41 1.24 -1.64
CA VAL A 52 -6.37 1.93 -2.41
C VAL A 52 -6.55 3.46 -2.37
N ALA A 53 -7.80 3.95 -2.45
CA ALA A 53 -8.10 5.36 -2.29
C ALA A 53 -7.70 5.89 -0.90
N THR A 54 -7.84 5.07 0.14
CA THR A 54 -7.35 5.43 1.49
C THR A 54 -5.83 5.59 1.48
N LEU A 55 -5.09 4.64 0.90
CA LEU A 55 -3.63 4.75 0.78
C LEU A 55 -3.21 5.99 -0.01
N MET A 56 -3.90 6.30 -1.11
CA MET A 56 -3.63 7.50 -1.91
C MET A 56 -3.92 8.78 -1.12
N ARG A 57 -5.03 8.83 -0.39
CA ARG A 57 -5.42 9.99 0.42
C ARG A 57 -4.43 10.24 1.56
N GLU A 58 -3.87 9.19 2.15
CA GLU A 58 -2.84 9.28 3.17
C GLU A 58 -1.43 9.49 2.57
N GLY A 59 -1.30 9.63 1.24
CA GLY A 59 -0.03 9.89 0.56
C GLY A 59 0.92 8.69 0.52
N LEU A 60 0.41 7.48 0.74
CA LEU A 60 1.16 6.22 0.77
C LEU A 60 1.29 5.57 -0.61
N ALA A 61 0.36 5.88 -1.50
CA ALA A 61 0.33 5.37 -2.85
C ALA A 61 -0.03 6.49 -3.83
N THR A 62 0.40 6.35 -5.07
CA THR A 62 0.00 7.24 -6.17
C THR A 62 -0.16 6.44 -7.45
N SER A 63 -0.98 6.94 -8.38
CA SER A 63 -0.98 6.42 -9.75
C SER A 63 0.36 6.70 -10.40
N ASP A 64 0.83 5.77 -11.22
CA ASP A 64 1.99 5.98 -12.07
C ASP A 64 1.66 7.02 -13.16
N SER A 65 2.65 7.84 -13.53
CA SER A 65 2.47 8.91 -14.51
C SER A 65 2.42 8.44 -15.97
N VAL A 66 2.90 7.22 -16.23
CA VAL A 66 2.97 6.61 -17.57
C VAL A 66 1.84 5.59 -17.75
N ASP A 67 1.51 4.84 -16.70
CA ASP A 67 0.41 3.86 -16.71
C ASP A 67 -0.55 4.09 -15.54
N GLU A 68 -1.72 4.67 -15.82
CA GLU A 68 -2.76 4.95 -14.81
C GLU A 68 -3.31 3.70 -14.11
N ARG A 69 -3.07 2.50 -14.66
CA ARG A 69 -3.44 1.24 -14.03
C ARG A 69 -2.45 0.83 -12.96
N LEU A 70 -1.22 1.33 -13.01
CA LEU A 70 -0.22 1.08 -12.00
C LEU A 70 -0.39 2.04 -10.83
N VAL A 71 -0.37 1.47 -9.65
CA VAL A 71 -0.32 2.21 -8.39
C VAL A 71 1.01 1.90 -7.75
N VAL A 72 1.84 2.93 -7.63
CA VAL A 72 3.17 2.86 -7.03
C VAL A 72 3.11 3.36 -5.60
N LEU A 73 3.98 2.82 -4.77
CA LEU A 73 4.12 3.26 -3.39
C LEU A 73 5.03 4.49 -3.32
N THR A 74 4.73 5.39 -2.40
CA THR A 74 5.54 6.58 -2.17
C THR A 74 6.67 6.28 -1.18
N GLU A 75 7.65 7.18 -1.11
CA GLU A 75 8.68 7.15 -0.06
C GLU A 75 8.08 7.15 1.35
N SER A 76 6.93 7.79 1.54
CA SER A 76 6.22 7.80 2.83
C SER A 76 5.70 6.41 3.22
N ALA A 77 5.28 5.59 2.26
CA ALA A 77 4.91 4.20 2.51
C ALA A 77 6.09 3.34 2.95
N ILE A 78 7.23 3.50 2.28
CA ILE A 78 8.45 2.78 2.62
C ILE A 78 8.90 3.17 4.03
N ALA A 79 9.01 4.47 4.30
CA ALA A 79 9.40 4.99 5.61
C ALA A 79 8.45 4.53 6.73
N LEU A 80 7.13 4.59 6.50
CA LEU A 80 6.15 4.15 7.50
C LEU A 80 6.30 2.67 7.83
N SER A 81 6.50 1.81 6.82
CA SER A 81 6.72 0.39 7.03
C SER A 81 8.03 0.10 7.76
N THR A 82 9.12 0.79 7.41
CA THR A 82 10.40 0.65 8.11
C THR A 82 10.26 1.03 9.59
N LEU A 83 9.55 2.11 9.91
CA LEU A 83 9.32 2.54 11.30
C LEU A 83 8.48 1.52 12.09
N GLN A 84 7.48 0.91 11.47
CA GLN A 84 6.69 -0.16 12.10
C GLN A 84 7.57 -1.37 12.44
N HIS A 85 8.39 -1.84 11.49
CA HIS A 85 9.26 -3.00 11.72
C HIS A 85 10.32 -2.70 12.80
N ALA A 86 10.96 -1.53 12.76
CA ALA A 86 11.92 -1.11 13.78
C ALA A 86 11.31 -1.03 15.18
N ASN A 87 10.08 -0.50 15.31
CA ASN A 87 9.37 -0.47 16.58
C ASN A 87 8.94 -1.85 17.09
N THR A 88 8.85 -2.84 16.20
CA THR A 88 8.53 -4.24 16.57
C THR A 88 9.77 -4.98 17.08
N GLU A 89 10.96 -4.67 16.55
CA GLU A 89 12.23 -5.32 16.94
C GLU A 89 12.77 -4.85 18.30
N VAL A 90 12.44 -3.64 18.75
CA VAL A 90 12.90 -3.10 20.05
C VAL A 90 12.07 -3.62 21.23
N GLY A 91 11.01 -4.37 20.97
CA GLY A 91 10.07 -4.88 21.99
C GLY A 91 10.23 -6.36 22.38
N SER A 92 11.37 -7.01 22.10
CA SER A 92 11.64 -8.41 22.48
C SER A 92 12.73 -8.54 23.54
#